data_AF-A0A9D1M5T1-F1
#
_entry.id   AF-A0A9D1M5T1-F1
#
_cell.length_a   1.000
_cell.length_b   1.000
_cell.length_c   1.000
_cell.angle_alpha   90.00
_cell.angle_beta   90.00
_cell.angle_gamma   90.00
#
_symmetry.space_group_name_H-M   'P 1'
#
loop_
_entity.id
_entity.type
_entity.pdbx_description
1 polymer ?
#
loop_
_entity_poly.entity_id
_entity_poly.type
_entity_poly.pdbx_seq_one_letter_code
_entity_poly.pdbx_strand_id
1 'polypeptide(L)'
;MFEKITLQITPKDLQTTIGRTLGIYLLFIRTQRNITREQVCNETNVNFKSLDKIESGRAALTNMDIGYLLDYYHLSVSVILQEKQAD
;
A
#
# COMPACT_ATOMS: atom_id res chain seq x y z
N MET A 1 3.20 -19.29 5.81
CA MET A 1 1.90 -18.95 6.43
C MET A 1 1.50 -17.58 5.92
N PHE A 2 0.40 -17.45 5.19
CA PHE A 2 -0.08 -16.15 4.70
C PHE A 2 -1.06 -15.59 5.72
N GLU A 3 -0.70 -14.50 6.39
CA GLU A 3 -1.65 -13.75 7.23
C GLU A 3 -2.66 -13.03 6.32
N LYS A 4 -3.95 -13.29 6.54
CA LYS A 4 -5.05 -12.63 5.82
C LYS A 4 -5.63 -11.53 6.69
N ILE A 5 -5.41 -10.28 6.29
CA ILE A 5 -6.05 -9.11 6.92
C ILE A 5 -7.35 -8.82 6.14
N THR A 6 -8.49 -8.76 6.85
CA THR A 6 -9.78 -8.40 6.27
C THR A 6 -10.19 -7.03 6.79
N LEU A 7 -10.49 -6.09 5.89
CA LEU A 7 -10.95 -4.75 6.24
C LEU A 7 -12.42 -4.59 5.87
N GLN A 8 -13.24 -4.10 6.80
CA GLN A 8 -14.59 -3.65 6.51
C GLN A 8 -14.53 -2.17 6.14
N ILE A 9 -14.92 -1.82 4.92
CA ILE A 9 -14.79 -0.46 4.39
C ILE A 9 -16.13 -0.03 3.78
N THR A 10 -16.58 1.18 4.13
CA THR A 10 -17.70 1.86 3.48
C THR A 10 -17.34 2.28 2.06
N PRO A 11 -18.25 2.20 1.06
CA PRO A 11 -17.92 2.50 -0.33
C PRO A 11 -17.32 3.90 -0.55
N LYS A 12 -17.79 4.89 0.21
CA LYS A 12 -17.31 6.28 0.15
C LYS A 12 -15.83 6.44 0.53
N ASP A 13 -15.31 5.54 1.36
CA ASP A 13 -13.96 5.61 1.91
C ASP A 13 -13.03 4.53 1.34
N LEU A 14 -13.49 3.79 0.33
CA LEU A 14 -12.83 2.60 -0.21
C LEU A 14 -11.40 2.91 -0.70
N GLN A 15 -11.27 3.89 -1.59
CA GLN A 15 -9.97 4.26 -2.16
C GLN A 15 -8.99 4.77 -1.08
N THR A 16 -9.46 5.66 -0.20
CA THR A 16 -8.64 6.24 0.86
C THR A 16 -8.17 5.18 1.85
N THR A 17 -9.06 4.27 2.24
CA THR A 17 -8.74 3.22 3.21
C THR A 17 -7.78 2.20 2.63
N ILE A 18 -8.03 1.72 1.40
CA ILE A 18 -7.11 0.79 0.71
C ILE A 18 -5.73 1.41 0.56
N GLY A 19 -5.65 2.66 0.09
CA GLY A 19 -4.37 3.35 -0.06
C GLY A 19 -3.63 3.46 1.26
N ARG A 20 -4.30 3.87 2.34
CA ARG A 20 -3.67 3.99 3.67
C ARG A 20 -3.19 2.65 4.22
N THR A 21 -4.01 1.60 4.13
CA THR A 21 -3.60 0.25 4.56
C THR A 21 -2.39 -0.21 3.78
N LEU A 22 -2.40 -0.03 2.46
CA LEU A 22 -1.26 -0.40 1.63
C LEU A 22 0.00 0.38 2.03
N GLY A 23 -0.10 1.70 2.25
CA GLY A 23 1.04 2.52 2.69
C GLY A 23 1.64 2.06 4.01
N ILE A 24 0.82 1.72 5.00
CA ILE A 24 1.26 1.18 6.29
C ILE A 24 1.89 -0.21 6.12
N TYR A 25 1.32 -1.06 5.26
CA TYR A 25 1.87 -2.38 4.97
C TYR A 25 3.23 -2.30 4.27
N LEU A 26 3.40 -1.35 3.34
CA LEU A 26 4.67 -1.07 2.69
C LEU A 26 5.73 -0.59 3.69
N LEU A 27 5.36 0.25 4.66
CA LEU A 27 6.24 0.61 5.79
C LEU A 27 6.70 -0.63 6.55
N PHE A 28 5.76 -1.51 6.91
CA PHE A 28 6.07 -2.74 7.64
C PHE A 28 7.05 -3.62 6.86
N ILE A 29 6.84 -3.81 5.56
CA ILE A 29 7.76 -4.58 4.72
C ILE A 29 9.14 -3.94 4.69
N ARG A 30 9.22 -2.61 4.49
CA ARG A 30 10.49 -1.90 4.44
C ARG A 30 11.28 -2.07 5.73
N THR A 31 10.63 -1.94 6.89
CA THR A 31 11.29 -2.10 8.20
C THR A 31 11.69 -3.55 8.46
N GLN A 32 10.86 -4.53 8.12
CA GLN A 32 11.20 -5.96 8.22
C GLN A 32 12.41 -6.34 7.36
N ARG A 33 12.54 -5.76 6.17
CA ARG A 33 13.67 -5.99 5.26
C ARG A 33 14.88 -5.11 5.56
N ASN A 34 14.81 -4.26 6.59
CA ASN A 34 15.87 -3.34 6.99
C ASN A 34 16.35 -2.40 5.86
N ILE A 35 15.40 -1.94 5.02
CA ILE A 35 15.66 -1.03 3.90
C ILE A 35 15.44 0.41 4.35
N THR A 36 16.32 1.34 3.99
CA THR A 36 16.13 2.76 4.27
C THR A 36 15.19 3.39 3.24
N ARG A 37 14.50 4.48 3.61
CA ARG A 37 13.68 5.23 2.63
C ARG A 37 14.50 5.74 1.46
N GLU A 38 15.76 6.09 1.71
CA GLU A 38 16.67 6.60 0.68
C GLU A 38 16.99 5.53 -0.36
N GLN A 39 17.19 4.27 0.05
CA GLN A 39 17.36 3.15 -0.89
C GLN A 39 16.12 2.99 -1.78
N VAL A 40 14.92 3.01 -1.20
CA VAL A 40 13.67 2.94 -1.98
C VAL A 40 13.59 4.10 -2.97
N CYS A 41 13.88 5.33 -2.54
CA CYS A 41 13.80 6.51 -3.41
C CYS A 41 14.88 6.54 -4.49
N ASN A 42 16.02 5.87 -4.29
CA ASN A 42 17.09 5.78 -5.28
C ASN A 42 16.82 4.71 -6.34
N GLU A 43 16.13 3.64 -5.95
CA GLU A 43 15.82 2.50 -6.81
C GLU A 43 14.41 2.56 -7.42
N THR A 44 13.61 3.55 -7.03
CA THR A 44 12.27 3.80 -7.56
C THR A 44 12.11 5.28 -7.96
N ASN A 45 11.08 5.59 -8.74
CA ASN A 45 10.73 6.97 -9.07
C ASN A 45 9.91 7.69 -7.98
N VAL A 46 9.80 7.12 -6.78
CA VAL A 46 9.04 7.70 -5.66
C VAL A 46 9.92 8.64 -4.86
N ASN A 47 9.54 9.92 -4.76
CA ASN A 47 10.30 10.88 -3.98
C ASN A 47 10.13 10.68 -2.46
N PHE A 48 11.12 11.12 -1.69
CA PHE A 48 11.19 10.92 -0.24
C PHE A 48 9.98 11.49 0.52
N LYS A 49 9.51 12.69 0.14
CA LYS A 49 8.35 13.32 0.80
C LYS A 49 7.06 12.55 0.55
N SER A 50 6.89 12.02 -0.66
CA SER A 50 5.77 11.15 -1.00
C SER A 50 5.86 9.85 -0.21
N LEU A 51 7.03 9.20 -0.19
CA LEU A 51 7.23 7.96 0.55
C LEU A 51 6.93 8.12 2.06
N ASP A 52 7.38 9.20 2.70
CA ASP A 52 7.05 9.50 4.10
C ASP A 52 5.53 9.64 4.33
N LYS A 53 4.83 10.37 3.44
CA LYS A 53 3.37 10.54 3.55
C LYS A 53 2.61 9.24 3.31
N ILE A 54 3.09 8.40 2.41
CA ILE A 54 2.56 7.07 2.12
C ILE A 54 2.69 6.18 3.35
N GLU A 55 3.90 6.06 3.89
CA GLU A 55 4.21 5.19 5.03
C GLU A 55 3.55 5.66 6.34
N SER A 56 3.20 6.94 6.45
CA SER A 56 2.46 7.50 7.58
C SER A 56 0.94 7.46 7.41
N GLY A 57 0.42 6.97 6.28
CA GLY A 57 -1.02 6.96 5.98
C GLY A 57 -1.63 8.35 5.78
N ARG A 58 -0.80 9.40 5.65
CA ARG A 58 -1.23 10.80 5.49
C ARG A 58 -1.60 11.17 4.06
N ALA A 59 -1.13 10.40 3.06
CA ALA A 59 -1.47 10.61 1.66
C ALA A 59 -2.17 9.38 1.07
N ALA A 60 -3.06 9.64 0.10
CA ALA A 60 -3.53 8.61 -0.82
C ALA A 60 -2.36 8.24 -1.76
N LEU A 61 -2.08 6.94 -1.92
CA LEU A 61 -1.15 6.52 -2.96
C LEU A 61 -1.76 6.79 -4.33
N THR A 62 -0.94 7.29 -5.24
CA THR A 62 -1.30 7.32 -6.65
C THR A 62 -1.14 5.92 -7.26
N ASN A 63 -1.88 5.61 -8.32
CA ASN A 63 -1.72 4.33 -9.03
C ASN A 63 -0.29 4.10 -9.53
N MET A 64 0.42 5.19 -9.86
CA MET A 64 1.81 5.13 -10.31
C MET A 64 2.76 4.77 -9.17
N ASP A 65 2.64 5.42 -8.00
CA ASP A 65 3.45 5.10 -6.82
C ASP A 65 3.23 3.66 -6.36
N ILE A 66 1.98 3.17 -6.44
CA ILE A 66 1.64 1.77 -6.16
C ILE A 66 2.45 0.85 -7.07
N GLY A 67 2.43 1.09 -8.38
CA GLY A 67 3.16 0.27 -9.35
C GLY A 67 4.65 0.17 -9.02
N TYR A 68 5.32 1.30 -8.80
CA TYR A 68 6.75 1.32 -8.46
C TYR A 68 7.08 0.57 -7.18
N LEU A 69 6.28 0.78 -6.12
CA LEU A 69 6.56 0.17 -4.82
C LEU A 69 6.26 -1.34 -4.83
N LEU A 70 5.19 -1.78 -5.51
CA LEU A 70 4.89 -3.20 -5.63
C LEU A 70 5.96 -3.96 -6.39
N ASP A 71 6.46 -3.38 -7.49
CA ASP A 71 7.55 -3.98 -8.28
C ASP A 71 8.85 -4.07 -7.45
N TYR A 72 9.23 -2.96 -6.80
CA TYR A 72 10.42 -2.88 -5.95
C TYR A 72 10.42 -3.92 -4.81
N TYR A 73 9.27 -4.11 -4.15
CA TYR A 73 9.16 -5.07 -3.05
C TYR A 73 8.81 -6.50 -3.51
N HIS A 74 8.65 -6.73 -4.82
CA HIS A 74 8.21 -7.99 -5.42
C HIS A 74 6.89 -8.50 -4.81
N LEU A 75 5.91 -7.62 -4.74
CA LEU A 75 4.60 -7.89 -4.15
C LEU A 75 3.55 -8.06 -5.24
N SER A 76 2.69 -9.05 -5.05
CA SER A 76 1.46 -9.22 -5.83
C SER A 76 0.27 -8.76 -4.99
N VAL A 77 -0.67 -8.05 -5.62
CA VAL A 77 -1.92 -7.58 -5.00
C VAL A 77 -3.10 -8.15 -5.77
N SER A 78 -4.03 -8.76 -5.05
CA SER A 78 -5.28 -9.26 -5.60
C SER A 78 -6.46 -8.51 -4.99
N VAL A 79 -7.41 -8.08 -5.82
CA VAL A 79 -8.68 -7.49 -5.40
C VAL A 79 -9.78 -8.52 -5.59
N ILE A 80 -10.53 -8.80 -4.53
CA ILE A 80 -11.68 -9.70 -4.57
C ILE A 80 -12.93 -8.85 -4.38
N LEU A 81 -13.80 -8.83 -5.38
CA LEU A 81 -15.13 -8.21 -5.31
C LEU A 81 -16.17 -9.31 -5.07
N GLN A 82 -17.06 -9.08 -4.11
CA GLN A 82 -18.16 -10.00 -3.80
C GLN A 82 -19.46 -9.22 -3.85
N GLU A 83 -20.44 -9.77 -4.56
CA GLU A 83 -21.78 -9.20 -4.60
C GLU A 83 -22.53 -9.61 -3.33
N LYS A 84 -23.16 -8.64 -2.67
CA LYS A 84 -24.08 -8.95 -1.57
C LYS A 84 -25.35 -9.51 -2.19
N GLN A 85 -25.63 -10.80 -1.96
CA GLN A 85 -26.94 -11.34 -2.33
C GLN A 85 -28.02 -10.56 -1.57
N ALA A 86 -29.04 -10.10 -2.30
CA ALA A 86 -30.23 -9.54 -1.66
C ALA A 86 -30.91 -10.67 -0.87
N ASP A 87 -31.22 -10.40 0.39
CA ASP A 87 -32.04 -11.29 1.23
C ASP A 87 -33.44 -11.47 0.64
#